data_AF-A0AA96ZC45-F1
#
_entry.id   AF-A0AA96ZC45-F1
#
_cell.length_a   1.000
_cell.length_b   1.000
_cell.length_c   1.000
_cell.angle_alpha   90.00
_cell.angle_beta   90.00
_cell.angle_gamma   90.00
#
_symmetry.space_group_name_H-M   'P 1'
#
loop_
_entity.id
_entity.type
_entity.pdbx_description
1 polymer ?
#
loop_
_entity_poly.entity_id
_entity_poly.type
_entity_poly.pdbx_seq_one_letter_code
_entity_poly.pdbx_strand_id
1 'polypeptide(L)'
;MVTRSANVCSGHSAERTTPTVKKVPVGALRVMLDRGLVMCPDRRLDADAPAVFFGRVGVFEWNPEVPESSAVIVKQIDAMTRKDEYPSDTLVWDVSGRPLEQRTVPAFEARPGAAVLYKMR
;
A
#
# COMPACT_ATOMS: atom_id res chain seq x y z
N MET A 1 9.43 8.57 0.58
CA MET A 1 8.46 7.54 0.16
C MET A 1 8.36 7.41 -1.35
N VAL A 2 8.03 8.47 -2.11
CA VAL A 2 7.90 8.42 -3.59
C VAL A 2 9.09 7.76 -4.29
N THR A 3 10.33 8.09 -3.91
CA THR A 3 11.55 7.45 -4.46
C THR A 3 11.61 5.95 -4.17
N ARG A 4 11.18 5.50 -2.98
CA ARG A 4 11.13 4.08 -2.64
C ARG A 4 10.10 3.36 -3.51
N SER A 5 8.93 3.97 -3.70
CA SER A 5 7.91 3.46 -4.63
C SER A 5 8.45 3.37 -6.07
N ALA A 6 9.22 4.36 -6.52
CA ALA A 6 9.84 4.34 -7.84
C ALA A 6 10.83 3.18 -8.03
N ASN A 7 11.51 2.76 -6.97
CA ASN A 7 12.44 1.64 -7.05
C ASN A 7 11.75 0.27 -7.02
N VAL A 8 10.57 0.17 -6.39
CA VAL A 8 9.92 -1.10 -6.07
C VAL A 8 8.70 -1.39 -6.95
N CYS A 9 7.84 -0.41 -7.17
CA CYS A 9 6.50 -0.64 -7.69
C CYS A 9 6.49 -0.65 -9.22
N SER A 10 6.04 -1.73 -9.83
CA SER A 10 5.89 -1.85 -11.28
C SER A 10 4.96 -0.77 -11.86
N GLY A 11 3.83 -0.51 -11.20
CA GLY A 11 2.83 0.50 -11.58
C GLY A 11 3.17 1.95 -11.24
N HIS A 12 4.35 2.25 -10.70
CA HIS A 12 4.72 3.61 -10.30
C HIS A 12 4.77 4.59 -11.49
N SER A 13 4.06 5.71 -11.35
CA SER A 13 4.43 6.99 -11.94
C SER A 13 4.39 8.09 -10.88
N ALA A 14 5.16 9.16 -11.07
CA ALA A 14 5.16 10.30 -10.15
C ALA A 14 3.76 10.91 -10.02
N GLU A 15 3.02 11.02 -11.13
CA GLU A 15 1.66 11.55 -11.19
C GLU A 15 0.66 10.73 -10.39
N ARG A 16 0.77 9.39 -10.41
CA ARG A 16 -0.16 8.49 -9.69
C ARG A 16 0.20 8.35 -8.22
N THR A 17 1.49 8.37 -7.91
CA THR A 17 1.99 8.06 -6.55
C THR A 17 2.00 9.28 -5.65
N THR A 18 2.44 10.42 -6.17
CA THR A 18 2.69 11.62 -5.37
C THR A 18 1.43 12.15 -4.66
N PRO A 19 0.25 12.23 -5.30
CA PRO A 19 -0.95 12.76 -4.66
C PRO A 19 -1.36 11.97 -3.42
N THR A 20 -1.32 10.63 -3.48
CA THR A 20 -1.69 9.77 -2.35
C THR A 20 -0.63 9.80 -1.25
N VAL A 21 0.66 9.74 -1.60
CA VAL A 21 1.75 9.82 -0.62
C VAL A 21 1.72 11.13 0.18
N LYS A 22 1.37 12.26 -0.47
CA LYS A 22 1.24 13.56 0.22
C LYS A 22 0.11 13.62 1.24
N LYS A 23 -0.89 12.74 1.13
CA LYS A 23 -2.02 12.67 2.08
C LYS A 23 -1.70 11.82 3.32
N VAL A 24 -0.62 11.03 3.29
CA VAL A 24 -0.21 10.22 4.44
C VAL A 24 0.40 11.11 5.51
N PRO A 25 0.01 10.97 6.79
CA PRO A 25 0.62 11.70 7.90
C PRO A 25 2.15 11.51 7.94
N VAL A 26 2.90 12.58 8.20
CA VAL A 26 4.38 12.53 8.23
C VAL A 26 4.91 11.52 9.26
N GLY A 27 4.24 11.39 10.41
CA GLY A 27 4.57 10.38 11.42
C GLY A 27 4.45 8.96 10.89
N ALA A 28 3.35 8.65 10.20
CA ALA A 28 3.14 7.36 9.55
C ALA A 28 4.21 7.11 8.47
N LEU A 29 4.54 8.11 7.65
CA LEU A 29 5.60 8.00 6.63
C LEU A 29 6.97 7.66 7.24
N ARG A 30 7.32 8.21 8.41
CA ARG A 30 8.57 7.88 9.11
C ARG A 30 8.59 6.42 9.55
N VAL A 31 7.52 5.95 10.21
CA VAL A 31 7.38 4.54 10.61
C VAL A 31 7.49 3.62 9.42
N MET A 32 6.82 3.95 8.30
CA MET A 32 6.92 3.18 7.07
C MET A 32 8.35 3.11 6.52
N LEU A 33 9.08 4.23 6.55
CA LEU A 33 10.46 4.26 6.10
C LEU A 33 11.36 3.38 6.98
N ASP A 34 11.23 3.48 8.30
CA ASP A 34 12.02 2.74 9.30
C ASP A 34 11.76 1.24 9.25
N ARG A 35 10.50 0.84 9.01
CA ARG A 35 10.09 -0.56 8.88
C ARG A 35 10.36 -1.18 7.51
N GLY A 36 10.74 -0.38 6.52
CA GLY A 36 10.95 -0.89 5.16
C GLY A 36 9.66 -1.06 4.34
N LEU A 37 8.54 -0.50 4.80
CA LEU A 37 7.25 -0.54 4.11
C LEU A 37 7.26 0.29 2.82
N VAL A 38 6.40 -0.08 1.87
CA VAL A 38 6.31 0.54 0.54
C VAL A 38 4.85 0.85 0.20
N MET A 39 4.63 1.91 -0.57
CA MET A 39 3.35 2.25 -1.17
C MET A 39 3.44 2.10 -2.70
N CYS A 40 2.59 1.27 -3.30
CA CYS A 40 2.57 1.02 -4.74
C CYS A 40 1.19 1.27 -5.36
N PRO A 41 1.07 2.15 -6.36
CA PRO A 41 -0.17 2.19 -7.13
C PRO A 41 -0.25 0.94 -8.03
N ASP A 42 -1.38 0.24 -8.01
CA ASP A 42 -1.68 -0.87 -8.93
C ASP A 42 -3.11 -0.76 -9.49
N ARG A 43 -3.20 -0.63 -10.80
CA ARG A 43 -4.48 -0.53 -11.53
C ARG A 43 -5.17 -1.85 -11.77
N ARG A 44 -4.48 -2.96 -11.54
CA ARG A 44 -5.05 -4.31 -11.69
C ARG A 44 -6.03 -4.62 -10.55
N LEU A 45 -5.94 -3.88 -9.44
CA LEU A 45 -6.94 -3.90 -8.37
C LEU A 45 -8.26 -3.35 -8.90
N ASP A 46 -9.35 -4.09 -8.73
CA ASP A 46 -10.66 -3.66 -9.22
C ASP A 46 -11.37 -2.69 -8.24
N ALA A 47 -12.55 -2.21 -8.64
CA ALA A 47 -13.33 -1.27 -7.83
C ALA A 47 -13.94 -1.90 -6.58
N ASP A 48 -14.10 -3.23 -6.53
CA ASP A 48 -14.62 -3.91 -5.35
C ASP A 48 -13.53 -4.11 -4.30
N ALA A 49 -12.28 -4.29 -4.73
CA ALA A 49 -11.09 -4.48 -3.88
C ALA A 49 -9.95 -3.50 -4.22
N PRO A 50 -10.17 -2.18 -4.10
CA PRO A 50 -9.25 -1.19 -4.63
C PRO A 50 -8.05 -0.88 -3.73
N ALA A 51 -7.96 -1.50 -2.54
CA ALA A 51 -6.88 -1.27 -1.59
C ALA A 51 -6.47 -2.58 -0.91
N VAL A 52 -5.16 -2.80 -0.75
CA VAL A 52 -4.63 -4.03 -0.16
C VAL A 52 -3.33 -3.75 0.60
N PHE A 53 -3.08 -4.55 1.64
CA PHE A 53 -1.79 -4.66 2.30
C PHE A 53 -1.29 -6.10 2.19
N PHE A 54 -0.14 -6.29 1.58
CA PHE A 54 0.54 -7.58 1.50
C PHE A 54 1.49 -7.75 2.68
N GLY A 55 0.98 -8.35 3.76
CA GLY A 55 1.70 -8.51 5.02
C GLY A 55 3.08 -9.14 4.91
N ARG A 56 3.21 -10.23 4.14
CA ARG A 56 4.49 -10.93 3.97
C ARG A 56 5.60 -10.11 3.32
N VAL A 57 5.26 -9.09 2.54
CA VAL A 57 6.24 -8.27 1.82
C VAL A 57 6.20 -6.80 2.23
N GLY A 58 5.26 -6.39 3.08
CA GLY A 58 5.19 -5.03 3.62
C GLY A 58 4.80 -3.97 2.58
N VAL A 59 3.90 -4.31 1.66
CA VAL A 59 3.48 -3.43 0.56
C VAL A 59 2.02 -3.03 0.72
N PHE A 60 1.77 -1.72 0.72
CA PHE A 60 0.44 -1.15 0.59
C PHE A 60 0.18 -0.84 -0.88
N GLU A 61 -0.88 -1.40 -1.45
CA GLU A 61 -1.32 -1.07 -2.79
C GLU A 61 -2.70 -0.44 -2.83
N TRP A 62 -2.92 0.39 -3.84
CA TRP A 62 -4.22 0.97 -4.15
C TRP A 62 -4.41 1.19 -5.65
N ASN A 63 -5.65 1.16 -6.12
CA ASN A 63 -5.97 1.54 -7.50
C ASN A 63 -6.09 3.06 -7.64
N PRO A 64 -5.13 3.77 -8.26
CA PRO A 64 -5.20 5.23 -8.42
C PRO A 64 -6.36 5.72 -9.32
N GLU A 65 -7.00 4.82 -10.09
CA GLU A 65 -8.14 5.14 -10.96
C GLU A 65 -9.49 5.06 -10.23
N VAL A 66 -9.52 4.49 -9.01
CA VAL A 66 -10.69 4.47 -8.13
C VAL A 66 -10.57 5.65 -7.15
N PRO A 67 -11.44 6.68 -7.21
CA PRO A 67 -11.26 7.91 -6.44
C PRO A 67 -11.12 7.71 -4.91
N GLU A 68 -11.87 6.77 -4.35
CA GLU A 68 -11.96 6.51 -2.91
C GLU A 68 -10.74 5.71 -2.38
N SER A 69 -10.08 4.93 -3.24
CA SER A 69 -9.01 4.00 -2.85
C SER A 69 -7.86 4.70 -2.13
N SER A 70 -7.53 5.92 -2.56
CA SER A 70 -6.46 6.72 -1.99
C SER A 70 -6.78 7.16 -0.57
N ALA A 71 -8.06 7.44 -0.27
CA ALA A 71 -8.48 7.78 1.07
C ALA A 71 -8.49 6.53 1.97
N VAL A 72 -8.95 5.39 1.44
CA VAL A 72 -8.93 4.10 2.15
C VAL A 72 -7.51 3.73 2.55
N ILE A 73 -6.56 3.68 1.60
CA ILE A 73 -5.21 3.22 1.89
C ILE A 73 -4.49 4.14 2.88
N VAL A 74 -4.69 5.46 2.78
CA VAL A 74 -4.14 6.44 3.73
C VAL A 74 -4.69 6.21 5.14
N LYS A 75 -6.01 5.96 5.27
CA LYS A 75 -6.65 5.67 6.55
C LYS A 75 -6.11 4.39 7.18
N GLN A 76 -5.92 3.32 6.39
CA GLN A 76 -5.39 2.06 6.90
C GLN A 76 -3.92 2.21 7.33
N ILE A 77 -3.09 2.92 6.55
CA ILE A 77 -1.71 3.22 6.93
C ILE A 77 -1.66 3.99 8.25
N ASP A 78 -2.46 5.03 8.44
CA ASP A 78 -2.50 5.79 9.69
C ASP A 78 -2.93 4.90 10.87
N ALA A 79 -3.97 4.08 10.70
CA ALA A 79 -4.43 3.17 11.75
C ALA A 79 -3.38 2.12 12.14
N MET A 80 -2.75 1.48 11.15
CA MET A 80 -1.74 0.43 11.38
C MET A 80 -0.44 1.00 11.96
N THR A 81 0.00 2.16 11.49
CA THR A 81 1.21 2.81 12.03
C THR A 81 1.04 3.30 13.46
N ARG A 82 -0.17 3.69 13.88
CA ARG A 82 -0.45 4.05 15.29
C ARG A 82 -0.48 2.85 16.22
N LYS A 83 -1.00 1.71 15.76
CA LYS A 83 -1.04 0.47 16.55
C LYS A 83 0.27 -0.31 16.51
N ASP A 84 1.11 -0.02 15.52
CA ASP A 84 2.35 -0.72 15.25
C ASP A 84 2.18 -2.21 14.87
N GLU A 85 0.97 -2.57 14.42
CA GLU A 85 0.52 -3.93 14.09
C GLU A 85 0.48 -4.14 12.57
N TYR A 86 1.21 -5.16 12.09
CA TYR A 86 1.31 -5.48 10.67
C TYR A 86 1.21 -7.00 10.49
N PRO A 87 0.00 -7.53 10.34
CA PRO A 87 -0.22 -8.96 10.13
C PRO A 87 0.57 -9.47 8.93
N SER A 88 0.99 -10.73 8.97
CA SER A 88 1.64 -11.37 7.81
C SER A 88 0.65 -11.69 6.69
N ASP A 89 -0.65 -11.72 7.01
CA ASP A 89 -1.73 -11.98 6.06
C ASP A 89 -1.92 -10.84 5.07
N THR A 90 -2.54 -11.16 3.95
CA THR A 90 -2.97 -10.14 2.99
C THR A 90 -4.30 -9.56 3.48
N LEU A 91 -4.35 -8.26 3.68
CA LEU A 91 -5.55 -7.53 4.08
C LEU A 91 -6.10 -6.80 2.87
N VAL A 92 -7.35 -7.05 2.50
CA VAL A 92 -8.01 -6.43 1.34
C VAL A 92 -9.16 -5.57 1.83
N TRP A 93 -9.35 -4.39 1.23
CA TRP A 93 -10.42 -3.45 1.59
C TRP A 93 -11.22 -3.01 0.38
N ASP A 94 -12.52 -2.79 0.61
CA ASP A 94 -13.43 -2.16 -0.36
C ASP A 94 -13.28 -0.62 -0.40
N VAL A 95 -14.02 0.05 -1.28
CA VAL A 95 -14.06 1.53 -1.38
C VAL A 95 -14.49 2.24 -0.10
N SER A 96 -15.20 1.56 0.80
CA SER A 96 -15.61 2.10 2.10
C SER A 96 -14.56 1.84 3.20
N GLY A 97 -13.50 1.09 2.87
CA GLY A 97 -12.46 0.66 3.81
C GLY A 97 -12.89 -0.50 4.71
N ARG A 98 -13.95 -1.24 4.35
CA ARG A 98 -14.33 -2.47 5.06
C ARG A 98 -13.42 -3.61 4.62
N PRO A 99 -12.98 -4.48 5.55
CA PRO A 99 -12.19 -5.64 5.20
C PRO A 99 -13.03 -6.60 4.35
N LEU A 100 -12.42 -7.15 3.31
CA LEU A 100 -13.00 -8.18 2.46
C LEU A 100 -12.38 -9.53 2.81
N GLU A 101 -13.23 -10.49 3.14
CA GLU A 101 -12.82 -11.88 3.37
C GLU A 101 -12.85 -12.67 2.06
N GLN A 102 -11.92 -13.61 1.91
CA GLN A 102 -11.86 -14.55 0.77
C GLN A 102 -11.76 -13.88 -0.62
N ARG A 103 -11.36 -12.60 -0.70
CA ARG A 103 -11.18 -11.89 -1.96
C ARG A 103 -9.79 -12.16 -2.54
N THR A 104 -9.75 -12.64 -3.78
CA THR A 104 -8.51 -12.74 -4.54
C THR A 104 -8.19 -11.40 -5.19
N VAL A 105 -6.94 -10.98 -5.08
CA VAL A 105 -6.38 -9.81 -5.79
C VAL A 105 -5.13 -10.22 -6.56
N PRO A 106 -4.72 -9.49 -7.59
CA PRO A 106 -3.42 -9.65 -8.23
C PRO A 106 -2.29 -9.72 -7.20
N ALA A 107 -1.34 -10.62 -7.42
CA ALA A 107 -0.16 -10.69 -6.56
C ALA A 107 0.71 -9.44 -6.74
N PHE A 108 1.35 -9.02 -5.65
CA PHE A 108 2.38 -8.00 -5.71
C PHE A 108 3.57 -8.46 -6.56
N GLU A 109 3.94 -7.64 -7.54
CA GLU A 109 5.10 -7.88 -8.40
C GLU A 109 6.04 -6.67 -8.33
N ALA A 110 7.19 -6.89 -7.66
CA ALA A 110 8.24 -5.89 -7.61
C ALA A 110 8.89 -5.69 -8.99
N ARG A 111 9.45 -4.50 -9.23
CA ARG A 111 10.30 -4.25 -10.40
C ARG A 111 11.45 -5.26 -10.44
N PRO A 112 11.89 -5.70 -11.64
CA PRO A 112 13.04 -6.59 -11.75
C PRO A 112 14.27 -6.03 -11.02
N GLY A 113 14.86 -6.85 -10.13
CA GLY A 113 16.01 -6.46 -9.32
C GLY A 113 15.70 -5.58 -8.10
N ALA A 114 14.44 -5.25 -7.84
CA ALA A 114 14.04 -4.51 -6.65
C ALA A 114 13.93 -5.42 -5.43
N ALA A 115 14.38 -4.91 -4.28
CA ALA A 115 14.22 -5.58 -2.99
C ALA A 115 13.30 -4.76 -2.09
N VAL A 116 12.31 -5.43 -1.47
CA VAL A 116 11.52 -4.84 -0.39
C VAL A 116 12.19 -5.18 0.93
N LEU A 117 12.68 -4.16 1.64
CA LEU A 117 13.46 -4.32 2.88
C LEU A 117 12.57 -4.38 4.13
N TYR A 118 11.37 -4.96 4.00
CA TYR A 118 10.39 -4.99 5.09
C TYR A 118 10.88 -5.88 6.23
N LYS A 119 10.89 -5.31 7.44
CA LYS A 119 11.29 -6.00 8.67
C LYS A 119 10.04 -6.53 9.38
N MET A 120 9.73 -7.81 9.16
CA MET A 120 8.76 -8.52 10.00
C MET A 120 9.32 -8.62 11.43
N ARG A 121 8.53 -8.17 12.40
CA ARG A 121 8.80 -8.31 13.84
C ARG A 121 7.77 -9.23 14.45
#